data_AF-A0A060C4I5-F1
#
_entry.id   AF-A0A060C4I5-F1
#
_cell.length_a   1.000
_cell.length_b   1.000
_cell.length_c   1.000
_cell.angle_alpha   90.00
_cell.angle_beta   90.00
_cell.angle_gamma   90.00
#
_symmetry.space_group_name_H-M   'P 1'
#
loop_
_entity.id
_entity.type
_entity.pdbx_description
1 polymer ?
#
loop_
_entity_poly.entity_id
_entity_poly.type
_entity_poly.pdbx_seq_one_letter_code
_entity_poly.pdbx_strand_id
1 'polypeptide(L)'
;MDQKIIYQILIDRFSGAIASAENGNHFMGGNLEGIIEHLDYIKGLGFNTVFDHSFFCFSTNYHGYHTEDFYEVDPHFGSLETVHKLIREAHERDLKLM
;
A
#
# COMPACT_ATOMS: atom_id res chain seq x y z
N MET A 1 6.36 -21.29 -16.19
CA MET A 1 5.52 -20.12 -15.85
C MET A 1 6.11 -19.52 -14.59
N ASP A 2 6.27 -18.21 -14.53
CA ASP A 2 6.82 -17.53 -13.35
C ASP A 2 5.72 -17.42 -12.28
N GLN A 3 5.84 -18.22 -11.21
CA GLN A 3 4.83 -18.35 -10.16
C GLN A 3 4.80 -17.09 -9.28
N LYS A 4 3.63 -16.47 -9.10
CA LYS A 4 3.45 -15.35 -8.17
C LYS A 4 3.10 -15.85 -6.77
N ILE A 5 3.86 -15.42 -5.76
CA ILE A 5 3.59 -15.62 -4.34
C ILE A 5 3.32 -14.23 -3.76
N ILE A 6 2.06 -14.02 -3.36
CA ILE A 6 1.49 -12.69 -3.17
C ILE A 6 1.40 -12.36 -1.68
N TYR A 7 1.91 -11.18 -1.32
CA TYR A 7 1.71 -10.56 -0.01
C TYR A 7 0.65 -9.46 -0.14
N GLN A 8 -0.52 -9.68 0.45
CA GLN A 8 -1.62 -8.71 0.40
C GLN A 8 -1.51 -7.69 1.53
N ILE A 9 -1.60 -6.40 1.18
CA ILE A 9 -1.46 -5.28 2.10
C ILE A 9 -2.73 -4.44 2.11
N LEU A 10 -3.23 -4.15 3.31
CA LEU A 10 -4.14 -3.05 3.56
C LEU A 10 -3.30 -1.81 3.94
N ILE A 11 -3.24 -0.82 3.03
CA ILE A 11 -2.29 0.30 3.09
C ILE A 11 -2.32 1.00 4.47
N ASP A 12 -3.51 1.38 4.94
CA ASP A 12 -3.72 2.09 6.20
C ASP A 12 -3.23 1.33 7.46
N ARG A 13 -3.02 0.01 7.37
CA ARG A 13 -2.76 -0.86 8.52
C ARG A 13 -1.37 -1.50 8.53
N PHE A 14 -0.63 -1.42 7.43
CA PHE A 14 0.62 -2.16 7.29
C PHE A 14 1.80 -1.51 8.02
N SER A 15 2.04 -0.22 7.78
CA SER A 15 3.14 0.53 8.39
C SER A 15 2.80 2.01 8.45
N GLY A 16 3.15 2.67 9.55
CA GLY A 16 2.79 4.07 9.83
C GLY A 16 1.50 4.25 10.65
N ALA A 17 0.81 3.16 10.98
CA ALA A 17 -0.38 3.21 11.83
C ALA A 17 -0.04 3.75 13.24
N ILE A 18 -0.80 4.74 13.69
CA ILE A 18 -0.65 5.36 15.01
C ILE A 18 -1.01 4.33 16.08
N ALA A 19 -0.01 3.92 16.89
CA ALA A 19 -0.13 2.84 17.87
C ALA A 19 -1.21 3.06 18.96
N SER A 20 -1.67 4.30 19.15
CA SER A 20 -2.72 4.67 20.11
C SER A 20 -4.10 4.87 19.49
N ALA A 21 -4.26 4.67 18.18
CA ALA A 21 -5.56 4.69 17.54
C ALA A 21 -6.36 3.48 18.03
N GLU A 22 -7.56 3.71 18.58
CA GLU A 22 -8.48 2.60 18.83
C GLU A 22 -8.74 1.87 17.51
N ASN A 23 -8.77 0.53 17.55
CA ASN A 23 -9.13 -0.24 16.37
C ASN A 23 -10.58 0.09 16.00
N GLY A 24 -10.75 0.81 14.89
CA GLY A 24 -12.06 1.29 14.46
C GLY A 24 -12.16 1.47 12.94
N ASN A 25 -13.33 1.95 12.53
CA ASN A 25 -13.64 2.25 11.13
C ASN A 25 -13.17 3.66 10.76
N HIS A 26 -11.90 3.96 11.01
CA HIS A 26 -11.26 5.22 10.65
C HIS A 26 -9.82 4.95 10.17
N PHE A 27 -9.23 5.96 9.55
CA PHE A 27 -7.83 5.94 9.17
C PHE A 27 -6.94 5.83 10.41
N MET A 28 -5.92 4.98 10.32
CA MET A 28 -4.91 4.76 11.35
C MET A 28 -3.57 5.36 10.95
N GLY A 29 -3.37 5.73 9.68
CA GLY A 29 -2.22 6.52 9.22
C GLY A 29 -1.20 5.73 8.41
N GLY A 30 -1.49 4.46 8.07
CA GLY A 30 -0.65 3.72 7.15
C GLY A 30 -0.71 4.29 5.73
N ASN A 31 0.41 4.25 5.03
CA ASN A 31 0.59 4.95 3.76
C ASN A 31 1.60 4.22 2.86
N LEU A 32 1.72 4.70 1.61
CA LEU A 32 2.58 4.09 0.60
C LEU A 32 4.08 4.20 0.94
N GLU A 33 4.51 5.26 1.63
CA GLU A 33 5.91 5.37 2.09
C GLU A 33 6.25 4.27 3.10
N GLY A 34 5.34 3.98 4.03
CA GLY A 34 5.51 2.86 4.96
C GLY A 34 5.65 1.50 4.25
N ILE A 35 5.00 1.32 3.10
CA ILE A 35 5.17 0.12 2.26
C ILE A 35 6.57 0.09 1.64
N ILE A 36 7.01 1.21 1.05
CA ILE A 36 8.33 1.35 0.42
C ILE A 36 9.44 0.96 1.41
N GLU A 37 9.37 1.45 2.64
CA GLU A 37 10.35 1.19 3.70
C GLU A 37 10.46 -0.29 4.09
N HIS A 38 9.45 -1.12 3.78
CA HIS A 38 9.35 -2.52 4.20
C HIS A 38 9.33 -3.52 3.03
N LEU A 39 9.67 -3.09 1.80
CA LEU A 39 9.77 -4.00 0.65
C LEU A 39 10.79 -5.13 0.88
N ASP A 40 11.90 -4.83 1.56
CA ASP A 40 12.93 -5.83 1.91
C ASP A 40 12.41 -6.87 2.90
N TYR A 41 11.54 -6.47 3.83
CA TYR A 41 10.86 -7.40 4.74
C TYR A 41 9.98 -8.38 3.97
N ILE A 42 9.16 -7.87 3.04
CA ILE A 42 8.25 -8.70 2.23
C ILE A 42 9.05 -9.69 1.38
N LYS A 43 10.13 -9.20 0.73
CA LYS A 43 11.03 -10.05 -0.06
C LYS A 43 11.71 -11.12 0.80
N GLY A 44 12.19 -10.75 1.99
CA GLY A 44 12.87 -11.65 2.93
C GLY A 44 11.98 -12.81 3.42
N LEU A 45 10.67 -12.64 3.43
CA LEU A 45 9.70 -13.70 3.72
C LEU A 45 9.48 -14.67 2.55
N GLY A 46 10.04 -14.40 1.36
CA GLY A 46 9.92 -15.25 0.17
C GLY A 46 8.79 -14.87 -0.79
N PHE A 47 8.10 -13.74 -0.55
CA PHE A 47 7.11 -13.22 -1.49
C PHE A 47 7.78 -12.52 -2.67
N ASN A 48 7.12 -12.56 -3.83
CA ASN A 48 7.61 -11.92 -5.06
C ASN A 48 6.62 -10.95 -5.69
N THR A 49 5.45 -10.78 -5.09
CA THR A 49 4.40 -9.87 -5.54
C THR A 49 3.74 -9.20 -4.34
N VAL A 50 3.57 -7.89 -4.37
CA VAL A 50 2.75 -7.13 -3.42
C VAL A 50 1.39 -6.88 -4.09
N PHE A 51 0.31 -7.11 -3.35
CA PHE A 51 -1.05 -6.74 -3.78
C PHE A 51 -1.58 -5.70 -2.81
N ASP A 52 -1.79 -4.48 -3.28
CA ASP A 52 -2.35 -3.41 -2.50
C ASP A 52 -3.85 -3.25 -2.75
N HIS A 53 -4.52 -2.63 -1.78
CA HIS A 53 -5.89 -2.19 -1.96
C HIS A 53 -5.87 -0.87 -2.74
N SER A 54 -6.97 -0.56 -3.45
CA SER A 54 -7.08 0.69 -4.23
C SER A 54 -6.68 1.92 -3.41
N PHE A 55 -5.76 2.70 -3.97
CA PHE A 55 -5.30 3.99 -3.44
C PHE A 55 -5.94 5.18 -4.18
N PHE A 56 -6.98 4.95 -4.97
CA PHE A 56 -7.69 5.98 -5.72
C PHE A 56 -8.74 6.72 -4.86
N CYS A 57 -8.90 8.01 -5.15
CA CYS A 57 -9.37 9.09 -4.27
C CYS A 57 -10.83 9.06 -3.76
N PHE A 58 -11.03 9.90 -2.73
CA PHE A 58 -12.26 10.39 -2.09
C PHE A 58 -13.12 9.34 -1.38
N SER A 59 -12.47 8.37 -0.74
CA SER A 59 -13.17 7.47 0.18
C SER A 59 -13.17 8.05 1.60
N THR A 60 -14.32 8.12 2.26
CA THR A 60 -14.40 8.33 3.73
C THR A 60 -13.85 7.13 4.53
N ASN A 61 -13.37 6.09 3.86
CA ASN A 61 -13.02 4.81 4.47
C ASN A 61 -11.60 4.36 4.14
N TYR A 62 -10.90 3.91 5.18
CA TYR A 62 -9.51 3.49 5.20
C TYR A 62 -9.16 2.28 4.31
N HIS A 63 -10.17 1.55 3.81
CA HIS A 63 -9.95 0.31 3.05
C HIS A 63 -9.90 0.50 1.53
N GLY A 64 -10.17 1.70 1.01
CA GLY A 64 -9.96 2.03 -0.41
C GLY A 64 -11.01 1.49 -1.39
N TYR A 65 -12.07 0.83 -0.91
CA TYR A 65 -13.09 0.21 -1.78
C TYR A 65 -14.27 1.15 -2.14
N HIS A 66 -14.29 2.36 -1.59
CA HIS A 66 -15.33 3.38 -1.85
C HIS A 66 -14.74 4.55 -2.64
N THR A 67 -14.09 4.26 -3.77
CA THR A 67 -13.50 5.29 -4.63
C THR A 67 -14.59 6.17 -5.23
N GLU A 68 -14.45 7.48 -5.05
CA GLU A 68 -15.32 8.48 -5.66
C GLU A 68 -14.64 9.11 -6.90
N ASP A 69 -13.31 9.16 -6.94
CA ASP A 69 -12.53 9.64 -8.09
C ASP A 69 -11.36 8.70 -8.41
N PHE A 70 -11.39 8.12 -9.62
CA PHE A 70 -10.38 7.19 -10.13
C PHE A 70 -9.15 7.86 -10.75
N TYR A 71 -9.14 9.18 -10.88
CA TYR A 71 -8.04 9.92 -11.51
C TYR A 71 -6.99 10.44 -10.53
N GLU A 72 -7.32 10.48 -9.25
CA GLU A 72 -6.47 11.03 -8.19
C GLU A 72 -6.08 9.95 -7.17
N VAL A 73 -4.94 10.15 -6.52
CA VAL A 73 -4.50 9.31 -5.38
C VAL A 73 -5.13 9.86 -4.10
N ASP A 74 -5.58 8.99 -3.20
CA ASP A 74 -6.09 9.41 -1.88
C ASP A 74 -4.95 10.06 -1.06
N PRO A 75 -5.10 11.34 -0.63
CA PRO A 75 -4.07 12.04 0.13
C PRO A 75 -3.69 11.37 1.45
N HIS A 76 -4.55 10.51 2.03
CA HIS A 76 -4.21 9.74 3.23
C HIS A 76 -3.09 8.72 2.96
N PHE A 77 -3.01 8.20 1.73
CA PHE A 77 -2.04 7.16 1.36
C PHE A 77 -0.78 7.74 0.70
N GLY A 78 -0.88 8.91 0.07
CA GLY A 78 0.28 9.60 -0.51
C GLY A 78 -0.09 10.43 -1.73
N SER A 79 0.81 10.41 -2.71
CA SER A 79 0.66 11.16 -3.97
C SER A 79 0.98 10.27 -5.18
N LEU A 80 0.70 10.76 -6.39
CA LEU A 80 1.11 10.09 -7.62
C LEU A 80 2.64 9.89 -7.70
N GLU A 81 3.41 10.84 -7.17
CA GLU A 81 4.88 10.70 -7.06
C GLU A 81 5.26 9.53 -6.15
N THR A 82 4.57 9.37 -5.02
CA THR A 82 4.78 8.25 -4.10
C THR A 82 4.44 6.91 -4.75
N VAL A 83 3.40 6.84 -5.57
CA VAL A 83 3.06 5.64 -6.36
C VAL A 83 4.19 5.30 -7.33
N HIS A 84 4.71 6.28 -8.07
CA HIS A 84 5.84 6.07 -8.97
C HIS A 84 7.10 5.59 -8.24
N LYS A 85 7.37 6.15 -7.06
CA LYS A 85 8.47 5.71 -6.19
C LYS A 85 8.26 4.25 -5.77
N LEU A 86 7.08 3.87 -5.30
CA LEU A 86 6.75 2.48 -4.93
C LEU A 86 6.99 1.50 -6.08
N ILE A 87 6.52 1.82 -7.29
CA ILE A 87 6.72 1.00 -8.49
C ILE A 87 8.21 0.79 -8.75
N ARG A 88 9.01 1.88 -8.71
CA ARG A 88 10.45 1.81 -8.97
C ARG A 88 11.16 0.96 -7.91
N GLU A 89 10.94 1.25 -6.63
CA GLU A 89 11.61 0.58 -5.51
C GLU A 89 11.24 -0.92 -5.43
N ALA A 90 10.00 -1.28 -5.78
CA ALA A 90 9.57 -2.67 -5.85
C ALA A 90 10.29 -3.41 -6.99
N HIS A 91 10.32 -2.83 -8.19
CA HIS A 91 10.99 -3.45 -9.33
C HIS A 91 12.51 -3.57 -9.14
N GLU A 92 13.16 -2.61 -8.46
CA GLU A 92 14.58 -2.71 -8.08
C GLU A 92 14.89 -3.92 -7.18
N ARG A 93 13.88 -4.47 -6.50
CA ARG A 93 13.97 -5.65 -5.61
C ARG A 93 13.43 -6.94 -6.23
N ASP A 94 13.18 -6.93 -7.54
CA ASP A 94 12.49 -8.01 -8.25
C ASP A 94 11.14 -8.37 -7.59
N LEU A 95 10.41 -7.36 -7.11
CA LEU A 95 9.03 -7.49 -6.63
C LEU A 95 8.09 -6.96 -7.71
N LYS A 96 6.96 -7.66 -7.89
CA LYS A 96 5.86 -7.19 -8.73
C LYS A 96 4.83 -6.47 -7.88
N LEU A 97 4.10 -5.54 -8.49
CA LEU A 97 2.89 -4.96 -7.92
C LEU A 97 1.66 -5.52 -8.68
N MET A 98 0.54 -5.70 -7.99
CA MET A 98 -0.71 -6.20 -8.56
C MET A 98 -1.87 -5.29 -8.16
#